data_AF-A0A9Q0D569-F1
#
_entry.id   AF-A0A9Q0D569-F1
#
_cell.length_a   1.000
_cell.length_b   1.000
_cell.length_c   1.000
_cell.angle_alpha   90.00
_cell.angle_beta   90.00
_cell.angle_gamma   90.00
#
_symmetry.space_group_name_H-M   'P 1'
#
loop_
_entity.id
_entity.type
_entity.pdbx_description
1 polymer ?
#
loop_
_entity_poly.entity_id
_entity_poly.type
_entity_poly.pdbx_seq_one_letter_code
_entity_poly.pdbx_strand_id
1 'polypeptide(L)'
;MLGSSPGCEARGPGVWPHRVLWRLGGLLCLLRLEGALCLAGPSSSPPAVNNNNNQGVNLYMSLEEVKKFLGLDAELYYVRDNVVNHFALSFPMPVPSDTNRLHFTWYSKTKVDYRLGFQVDNQAAMNLPKSNISNLGEVPRVSSVFRVDLFCSGNADGEAVLTVQLNLTIQASSVSVLNFKRRKYCFKRRQTDTSVRYDDKMAGQDK
;
A
#
# COMPACT_ATOMS: atom_id res chain seq x y z
N MET A 1 54.27 24.60 20.22
CA MET A 1 54.11 24.19 18.81
C MET A 1 52.86 24.87 18.30
N LEU A 2 53.01 26.05 17.66
CA LEU A 2 52.79 26.27 16.20
C LEU A 2 51.40 25.76 15.79
N GLY A 3 50.36 26.61 15.68
CA GLY A 3 50.12 27.56 14.57
C GLY A 3 49.45 26.80 13.40
N SER A 4 48.31 27.18 12.80
CA SER A 4 47.81 28.50 12.45
C SER A 4 46.30 28.48 12.10
N SER A 5 45.59 29.58 12.37
CA SER A 5 44.33 30.04 11.74
C SER A 5 44.69 30.92 10.50
N PRO A 6 43.81 31.71 9.83
CA PRO A 6 42.34 31.86 9.77
C PRO A 6 41.86 31.83 8.27
N GLY A 7 40.62 32.03 7.80
CA GLY A 7 39.50 32.91 8.11
C GLY A 7 39.01 33.54 6.79
N CYS A 8 37.72 33.77 6.61
CA CYS A 8 37.19 34.71 5.62
C CYS A 8 35.96 35.41 6.19
N GLU A 9 36.09 36.73 6.36
CA GLU A 9 35.11 37.66 6.88
C GLU A 9 34.30 38.30 5.73
N ALA A 10 33.16 38.90 6.09
CA ALA A 10 32.09 39.37 5.22
C ALA A 10 32.36 40.71 4.51
N ARG A 11 31.58 41.00 3.45
CA ARG A 11 31.01 42.32 3.10
C ARG A 11 30.05 42.23 1.90
N GLY A 12 28.80 42.70 2.04
CA GLY A 12 27.98 43.19 0.91
C GLY A 12 28.25 44.69 0.70
N PRO A 13 27.38 45.49 0.02
CA PRO A 13 26.25 45.17 -0.88
C PRO A 13 26.37 45.90 -2.25
N GLY A 14 25.52 45.59 -3.25
CA GLY A 14 25.50 46.38 -4.49
C GLY A 14 24.49 45.98 -5.57
N VAL A 15 23.33 46.65 -5.55
CA VAL A 15 22.59 47.25 -6.68
C VAL A 15 22.34 46.40 -7.96
N TRP A 16 21.06 46.10 -8.21
CA TRP A 16 20.52 45.74 -9.53
C TRP A 16 20.09 47.01 -10.28
N PRO A 17 20.32 47.10 -11.61
CA PRO A 17 19.51 47.94 -12.47
C PRO A 17 18.65 47.11 -13.43
N HIS A 18 17.40 47.54 -13.53
CA HIS A 18 16.45 47.17 -14.58
C HIS A 18 16.66 48.01 -15.85
N ARG A 19 16.20 47.44 -16.98
CA ARG A 19 15.51 48.06 -18.15
C ARG A 19 16.27 48.24 -19.47
N VAL A 20 15.63 47.64 -20.52
CA VAL A 20 15.28 48.23 -21.84
C VAL A 20 16.43 48.29 -22.86
N LEU A 21 16.32 48.02 -24.17
CA LEU A 21 15.36 47.51 -25.17
C LEU A 21 16.13 47.67 -26.52
N TRP A 22 15.65 47.06 -27.63
CA TRP A 22 16.11 47.19 -29.04
C TRP A 22 17.16 46.13 -29.44
N ARG A 23 17.10 45.45 -30.59
CA ARG A 23 16.41 45.69 -31.87
C ARG A 23 16.39 44.41 -32.73
N LEU A 24 15.55 44.44 -33.76
CA LEU A 24 15.33 43.48 -34.84
C LEU A 24 16.61 42.97 -35.55
N GLY A 25 16.53 41.73 -36.05
CA GLY A 25 17.45 41.10 -37.00
C GLY A 25 17.62 39.62 -36.63
N GLY A 26 16.90 38.66 -37.19
CA GLY A 26 16.79 38.42 -38.62
C GLY A 26 18.11 37.87 -39.17
N LEU A 27 18.48 36.62 -38.86
CA LEU A 27 19.29 35.79 -39.77
C LEU A 27 19.26 34.28 -39.42
N LEU A 28 18.60 33.54 -40.30
CA LEU A 28 18.96 32.25 -40.91
C LEU A 28 20.01 31.34 -40.24
N CYS A 29 19.56 30.11 -39.98
CA CYS A 29 20.24 28.81 -39.97
C CYS A 29 21.78 28.79 -40.08
N LEU A 30 22.41 28.18 -39.07
CA LEU A 30 23.42 27.14 -39.30
C LEU A 30 23.17 25.97 -38.36
N LEU A 31 22.65 24.88 -38.94
CA LEU A 31 22.74 23.54 -38.36
C LEU A 31 24.24 23.21 -38.18
N ARG A 32 24.73 23.30 -36.95
CA ARG A 32 26.01 22.69 -36.58
C ARG A 32 25.76 21.20 -36.37
N LEU A 33 25.97 20.47 -37.46
CA LEU A 33 26.20 19.04 -37.47
C LEU A 33 27.57 18.81 -36.80
N GLU A 34 27.56 18.63 -35.48
CA GLU A 34 28.72 18.05 -34.79
C GLU A 34 28.33 16.63 -34.39
N GLY A 35 28.86 15.70 -35.18
CA GLY A 35 28.86 14.29 -34.86
C GLY A 35 29.61 14.07 -33.56
N ALA A 36 28.86 13.87 -32.48
CA ALA A 36 29.40 13.19 -31.32
C ALA A 36 29.67 11.75 -31.74
N LEU A 37 30.96 11.47 -31.93
CA LEU A 37 31.53 10.14 -31.98
C LEU A 37 31.06 9.41 -30.71
N CYS A 38 30.13 8.47 -30.85
CA CYS A 38 29.75 7.57 -29.76
C CYS A 38 30.97 6.70 -29.44
N LEU A 39 31.77 7.12 -28.46
CA LEU A 39 32.71 6.21 -27.82
C LEU A 39 31.87 5.16 -27.09
N ALA A 40 31.84 3.96 -27.66
CA ALA A 40 31.31 2.77 -27.02
C ALA A 40 32.10 2.55 -25.72
N GLY A 41 31.54 3.02 -24.60
CA GLY A 41 31.94 2.55 -23.29
C GLY A 41 31.68 1.05 -23.21
N PRO A 42 32.48 0.28 -22.46
CA PRO A 42 32.23 -1.14 -22.29
C PRO A 42 30.81 -1.30 -21.76
N SER A 43 29.98 -1.98 -22.55
CA SER A 43 28.64 -2.38 -22.21
C SER A 43 28.72 -3.26 -20.96
N SER A 44 28.62 -2.65 -19.78
CA SER A 44 28.19 -3.37 -18.59
C SER A 44 26.75 -3.76 -18.87
N SER A 45 26.57 -4.99 -19.37
CA SER A 45 25.28 -5.65 -19.41
C SER A 45 24.59 -5.40 -18.06
N PRO A 46 23.30 -5.01 -18.02
CA PRO A 46 22.58 -5.05 -16.77
C PRO A 46 22.76 -6.45 -16.19
N PRO A 47 23.04 -6.61 -14.88
CA PRO A 47 23.21 -7.93 -14.30
C PRO A 47 21.97 -8.73 -14.70
N ALA A 48 22.19 -9.84 -15.39
CA ALA A 48 21.15 -10.80 -15.66
C ALA A 48 20.45 -11.05 -14.32
N VAL A 49 19.18 -10.66 -14.21
CA VAL A 49 18.35 -11.03 -13.07
C VAL A 49 18.34 -12.54 -13.09
N ASN A 50 19.15 -13.11 -12.20
CA ASN A 50 19.26 -14.53 -12.04
C ASN A 50 17.90 -14.98 -11.51
N ASN A 51 17.02 -15.47 -12.40
CA ASN A 51 15.71 -16.05 -12.07
C ASN A 51 15.85 -17.41 -11.37
N ASN A 52 16.81 -17.51 -10.45
CA ASN A 52 17.12 -18.71 -9.73
C ASN A 52 16.64 -18.55 -8.29
N ASN A 53 15.62 -19.33 -7.97
CA ASN A 53 15.19 -19.65 -6.60
C ASN A 53 14.59 -18.48 -5.80
N ASN A 54 13.49 -17.93 -6.29
CA ASN A 54 12.58 -17.23 -5.39
C ASN A 54 11.89 -18.25 -4.44
N GLN A 55 12.63 -18.71 -3.44
CA GLN A 55 12.28 -19.74 -2.46
C GLN A 55 11.71 -19.10 -1.18
N GLY A 56 11.14 -17.89 -1.29
CA GLY A 56 10.71 -17.09 -0.15
C GLY A 56 9.20 -16.99 -0.01
N VAL A 57 8.78 -16.57 1.19
CA VAL A 57 7.41 -16.19 1.49
C VAL A 57 7.08 -14.90 0.75
N ASN A 58 5.92 -14.90 0.13
CA ASN A 58 5.34 -13.75 -0.54
C ASN A 58 3.94 -13.50 0.02
N LEU A 59 3.62 -12.24 0.31
CA LEU A 59 2.33 -11.81 0.83
C LEU A 59 2.01 -10.39 0.36
N TYR A 60 0.90 -10.22 -0.34
CA TYR A 60 0.51 -8.96 -0.97
C TYR A 60 -1.01 -8.87 -1.20
N MET A 61 -1.50 -7.69 -1.57
CA MET A 61 -2.83 -7.52 -2.17
C MET A 61 -2.71 -7.44 -3.69
N SER A 62 -3.65 -8.04 -4.42
CA SER A 62 -3.68 -7.92 -5.89
C SER A 62 -3.93 -6.48 -6.32
N LEU A 63 -3.53 -6.13 -7.54
CA LEU A 63 -3.77 -4.79 -8.09
C LEU A 63 -5.25 -4.40 -8.04
N GLU A 64 -6.15 -5.35 -8.36
CA GLU A 64 -7.60 -5.15 -8.29
C GLU A 64 -8.07 -4.84 -6.87
N GLU A 65 -7.55 -5.56 -5.87
CA GLU A 65 -7.88 -5.33 -4.47
C GLU A 65 -7.34 -3.98 -3.99
N VAL A 66 -6.11 -3.61 -4.39
CA VAL A 66 -5.54 -2.29 -4.05
C VAL A 66 -6.33 -1.16 -4.69
N LYS A 67 -6.72 -1.30 -5.96
CA LYS A 67 -7.54 -0.29 -6.64
C LYS A 67 -8.90 -0.13 -5.96
N LYS A 68 -9.54 -1.23 -5.58
CA LYS A 68 -10.81 -1.21 -4.85
C LYS A 68 -10.67 -0.59 -3.46
N PHE A 69 -9.59 -0.90 -2.75
CA PHE A 69 -9.39 -0.53 -1.35
C PHE A 69 -8.81 0.87 -1.16
N LEU A 70 -7.87 1.28 -2.01
CA LEU A 70 -7.15 2.56 -1.94
C LEU A 70 -7.50 3.53 -3.08
N GLY A 71 -8.13 3.07 -4.16
CA GLY A 71 -8.32 3.89 -5.37
C GLY A 71 -7.01 4.11 -6.14
N LEU A 72 -5.99 3.30 -5.91
CA LEU A 72 -4.66 3.45 -6.50
C LEU A 72 -4.33 2.29 -7.45
N ASP A 73 -3.72 2.61 -8.59
CA ASP A 73 -3.13 1.64 -9.51
C ASP A 73 -1.66 1.39 -9.12
N ALA A 74 -1.45 0.79 -7.94
CA ALA A 74 -0.13 0.53 -7.37
C ALA A 74 -0.03 -0.87 -6.73
N GLU A 75 1.19 -1.38 -6.60
CA GLU A 75 1.45 -2.62 -5.86
C GLU A 75 1.50 -2.37 -4.35
N LEU A 76 0.89 -3.29 -3.58
CA LEU A 76 0.99 -3.30 -2.12
C LEU A 76 1.40 -4.68 -1.63
N TYR A 77 2.69 -4.84 -1.32
CA TYR A 77 3.26 -6.05 -0.75
C TYR A 77 3.69 -5.84 0.70
N TYR A 78 3.50 -6.88 1.50
CA TYR A 78 3.88 -6.94 2.91
C TYR A 78 5.13 -7.76 3.12
N VAL A 79 5.26 -8.85 2.39
CA VAL A 79 6.46 -9.68 2.34
C VAL A 79 6.77 -9.97 0.89
N ARG A 80 8.00 -9.74 0.48
CA ARG A 80 8.52 -10.11 -0.84
C ARG A 80 9.81 -10.87 -0.61
N ASP A 81 9.83 -12.13 -1.01
CA ASP A 81 11.00 -13.01 -0.97
C ASP A 81 11.65 -13.05 0.42
N ASN A 82 10.83 -13.28 1.46
CA ASN A 82 11.20 -13.27 2.88
C ASN A 82 11.51 -11.89 3.50
N VAL A 83 11.51 -10.81 2.71
CA VAL A 83 11.78 -9.45 3.21
C VAL A 83 10.47 -8.76 3.57
N VAL A 84 10.36 -8.29 4.82
CA VAL A 84 9.19 -7.57 5.32
C VAL A 84 9.24 -6.09 4.89
N ASN A 85 8.14 -5.62 4.32
CA ASN A 85 7.93 -4.21 4.01
C ASN A 85 7.34 -3.47 5.21
N HIS A 86 8.20 -2.87 6.03
CA HIS A 86 7.77 -2.14 7.23
C HIS A 86 6.89 -0.91 6.91
N PHE A 87 7.06 -0.29 5.73
CA PHE A 87 6.23 0.86 5.33
C PHE A 87 4.76 0.47 5.21
N ALA A 88 4.47 -0.70 4.62
CA ALA A 88 3.11 -1.22 4.46
C ALA A 88 2.41 -1.58 5.79
N LEU A 89 3.16 -1.64 6.90
CA LEU A 89 2.67 -2.00 8.24
C LEU A 89 2.61 -0.81 9.21
N SER A 90 3.18 0.34 8.84
CA SER A 90 3.44 1.44 9.77
C SER A 90 2.18 2.20 10.19
N PHE A 91 1.16 2.26 9.33
CA PHE A 91 -0.03 3.07 9.55
C PHE A 91 -1.33 2.29 9.31
N PRO A 92 -2.40 2.64 10.05
CA PRO A 92 -3.72 2.05 9.82
C PRO A 92 -4.30 2.58 8.50
N MET A 93 -4.28 1.75 7.47
CA MET A 93 -4.84 2.13 6.16
C MET A 93 -6.38 2.22 6.23
N PRO A 94 -6.99 3.26 5.64
CA PRO A 94 -8.45 3.44 5.65
C PRO A 94 -9.15 2.35 4.81
N VAL A 95 -10.24 1.80 5.34
CA VAL A 95 -11.14 0.88 4.64
C VAL A 95 -12.44 1.62 4.34
N PRO A 96 -12.87 1.67 3.06
CA PRO A 96 -14.18 2.17 2.70
C PRO A 96 -15.31 1.49 3.53
N SER A 97 -16.33 2.26 3.92
CA SER A 97 -17.40 1.75 4.81
C SER A 97 -18.22 0.62 4.19
N ASP A 98 -18.37 0.60 2.87
CA ASP A 98 -19.02 -0.45 2.08
C ASP A 98 -18.16 -1.72 1.90
N THR A 99 -16.84 -1.60 2.05
CA THR A 99 -15.90 -2.73 1.90
C THR A 99 -15.83 -3.58 3.16
N ASN A 100 -16.43 -4.78 3.11
CA ASN A 100 -16.48 -5.70 4.25
C ASN A 100 -15.50 -6.87 4.16
N ARG A 101 -14.69 -6.95 3.10
CA ARG A 101 -13.80 -8.07 2.82
C ARG A 101 -12.49 -7.55 2.27
N LEU A 102 -11.39 -8.01 2.85
CA LEU A 102 -10.04 -7.82 2.30
C LEU A 102 -9.47 -9.15 1.83
N HIS A 103 -8.87 -9.17 0.66
CA HIS A 103 -8.24 -10.36 0.08
C HIS A 103 -6.72 -10.23 0.05
N PHE A 104 -6.04 -11.20 0.65
CA PHE A 104 -4.59 -11.26 0.67
C PHE A 104 -4.13 -12.47 -0.12
N THR A 105 -3.17 -12.25 -1.02
CA THR A 105 -2.53 -13.31 -1.79
C THR A 105 -1.21 -13.67 -1.14
N TRP A 106 -0.99 -14.96 -0.93
CA TRP A 106 0.20 -15.46 -0.26
C TRP A 106 0.62 -16.84 -0.76
N TYR A 107 1.91 -17.11 -0.63
CA TYR A 107 2.49 -18.43 -0.84
C TYR A 107 3.90 -18.51 -0.27
N SER A 108 4.39 -19.73 -0.10
CA SER A 108 5.79 -20.01 0.20
C SER A 108 6.24 -21.29 -0.48
N LYS A 109 7.43 -21.27 -1.08
CA LYS A 109 8.03 -22.50 -1.61
C LYS A 109 8.65 -23.37 -0.51
N THR A 110 8.94 -22.82 0.67
CA THR A 110 9.44 -23.52 1.88
C THR A 110 8.35 -23.72 2.93
N LYS A 111 8.56 -24.65 3.86
CA LYS A 111 7.59 -24.89 4.93
C LYS A 111 7.62 -23.70 5.86
N VAL A 112 6.50 -23.00 5.97
CA VAL A 112 6.33 -21.85 6.86
C VAL A 112 5.03 -22.02 7.60
N ASP A 113 5.13 -22.23 8.91
CA ASP A 113 3.97 -22.26 9.78
C ASP A 113 3.53 -20.82 10.07
N TYR A 114 2.23 -20.61 10.20
CA TYR A 114 1.63 -19.32 10.50
C TYR A 114 0.68 -19.39 11.68
N ARG A 115 0.54 -18.27 12.38
CA ARG A 115 -0.54 -18.03 13.35
C ARG A 115 -1.26 -16.74 13.03
N LEU A 116 -2.59 -16.78 13.01
CA LEU A 116 -3.46 -15.66 12.71
C LEU A 116 -4.28 -15.26 13.95
N GLY A 117 -4.31 -13.96 14.24
CA GLY A 117 -5.07 -13.37 15.33
C GLY A 117 -5.69 -12.04 14.94
N PHE A 118 -6.68 -11.61 15.72
CA PHE A 118 -7.45 -10.39 15.46
C PHE A 118 -7.60 -9.55 16.72
N GLN A 119 -7.52 -8.24 16.55
CA GLN A 119 -7.80 -7.25 17.59
C GLN A 119 -8.64 -6.12 17.01
N VAL A 120 -9.55 -5.56 17.81
CA VAL A 120 -10.39 -4.40 17.48
C VAL A 120 -10.41 -3.49 18.69
N ASP A 121 -10.20 -2.20 18.49
CA ASP A 121 -10.23 -1.20 19.57
C ASP A 121 -11.65 -0.81 19.99
N ASN A 122 -12.59 -0.77 19.05
CA ASN A 122 -13.98 -0.38 19.25
C ASN A 122 -14.95 -1.52 18.92
N GLN A 123 -15.10 -2.44 19.88
CA GLN A 123 -15.97 -3.61 19.73
C GLN A 123 -17.48 -3.25 19.73
N ALA A 124 -17.85 -2.03 20.14
CA ALA A 124 -19.23 -1.55 20.06
C ALA A 124 -19.63 -1.24 18.61
N ALA A 125 -18.73 -0.63 17.83
CA ALA A 125 -18.96 -0.27 16.44
C ALA A 125 -18.69 -1.42 15.45
N MET A 126 -17.74 -2.31 15.77
CA MET A 126 -17.28 -3.36 14.86
C MET A 126 -17.27 -4.74 15.51
N ASN A 127 -17.63 -5.78 14.75
CA ASN A 127 -17.51 -7.17 15.19
C ASN A 127 -16.04 -7.64 15.12
N LEU A 128 -15.69 -8.68 15.87
CA LEU A 128 -14.37 -9.29 15.76
C LEU A 128 -14.21 -9.87 14.33
N PRO A 129 -13.11 -9.54 13.62
CA PRO A 129 -12.88 -10.04 12.28
C PRO A 129 -12.82 -11.57 12.24
N LYS A 130 -13.16 -12.12 11.08
CA LYS A 130 -13.07 -13.56 10.80
C LYS A 130 -12.29 -13.79 9.52
N SER A 131 -11.74 -14.99 9.37
CA SER A 131 -11.08 -15.40 8.14
C SER A 131 -11.62 -16.75 7.65
N ASN A 132 -11.40 -17.03 6.36
CA ASN A 132 -11.73 -18.32 5.75
C ASN A 132 -10.63 -19.39 5.94
N ILE A 133 -9.54 -19.06 6.63
CA ILE A 133 -8.46 -19.99 6.99
C ILE A 133 -8.42 -20.20 8.52
N SER A 134 -7.74 -21.26 8.96
CA SER A 134 -7.55 -21.55 10.38
C SER A 134 -6.65 -20.52 11.06
N ASN A 135 -6.70 -20.45 12.40
CA ASN A 135 -5.83 -19.56 13.18
C ASN A 135 -4.38 -20.07 13.28
N LEU A 136 -4.13 -21.33 12.94
CA LEU A 136 -2.82 -21.99 12.91
C LEU A 136 -2.79 -22.89 11.68
N GLY A 137 -1.68 -22.91 10.96
CA GLY A 137 -1.50 -23.80 9.81
C GLY A 137 -0.18 -23.57 9.09
N GLU A 138 -0.09 -24.07 7.86
CA GLU A 138 1.05 -23.90 6.96
C GLU A 138 0.68 -22.94 5.81
N VAL A 139 1.60 -22.05 5.43
CA VAL A 139 1.46 -21.18 4.25
C VAL A 139 1.40 -22.06 3.00
N PRO A 140 0.43 -21.83 2.08
CA PRO A 140 0.26 -22.69 0.92
C PRO A 140 1.47 -22.63 -0.05
N ARG A 141 1.73 -23.76 -0.70
CA ARG A 141 2.82 -23.90 -1.69
C ARG A 141 2.55 -23.19 -3.00
N VAL A 142 1.27 -23.03 -3.33
CA VAL A 142 0.78 -22.37 -4.53
C VAL A 142 0.14 -21.05 -4.12
N SER A 143 0.29 -20.03 -4.96
CA SER A 143 -0.36 -18.74 -4.81
C SER A 143 -1.84 -18.92 -4.51
N SER A 144 -2.24 -18.57 -3.31
CA SER A 144 -3.60 -18.75 -2.80
C SER A 144 -4.09 -17.45 -2.18
N VAL A 145 -5.41 -17.31 -2.05
CA VAL A 145 -6.03 -16.12 -1.47
C VAL A 145 -6.73 -16.49 -0.17
N PHE A 146 -6.45 -15.75 0.89
CA PHE A 146 -7.27 -15.77 2.11
C PHE A 146 -8.01 -14.45 2.28
N ARG A 147 -9.17 -14.53 2.91
CA ARG A 147 -10.11 -13.42 3.11
C ARG A 147 -10.16 -13.04 4.58
N VAL A 148 -10.22 -11.76 4.87
CA VAL A 148 -10.57 -11.23 6.20
C VAL A 148 -11.87 -10.44 6.11
N ASP A 149 -12.84 -10.85 6.91
CA ASP A 149 -14.17 -10.24 7.01
C ASP A 149 -14.18 -9.12 8.07
N LEU A 150 -14.61 -7.93 7.67
CA LEU A 150 -14.52 -6.67 8.43
C LEU A 150 -15.90 -6.03 8.67
N PHE A 151 -16.83 -6.79 9.24
CA PHE A 151 -18.20 -6.34 9.40
C PHE A 151 -18.39 -5.41 10.60
N CYS A 152 -19.05 -4.28 10.37
CA CYS A 152 -19.60 -3.44 11.43
C CYS A 152 -20.68 -4.18 12.23
N SER A 153 -20.79 -3.90 13.52
CA SER A 153 -21.85 -4.45 14.37
C SER A 153 -23.23 -3.96 13.93
N GLY A 154 -23.28 -2.71 13.43
CA GLY A 154 -24.52 -1.99 13.12
C GLY A 154 -25.19 -1.39 14.35
N ASN A 155 -24.56 -1.48 15.53
CA ASN A 155 -25.16 -1.08 16.81
C ASN A 155 -24.76 0.34 17.25
N ALA A 156 -23.60 0.82 16.80
CA ALA A 156 -23.07 2.13 17.13
C ALA A 156 -22.36 2.75 15.92
N ASP A 157 -22.49 4.07 15.79
CA ASP A 157 -21.64 4.85 14.91
C ASP A 157 -20.25 4.98 15.54
N GLY A 158 -19.20 4.87 14.73
CA GLY A 158 -17.85 5.11 15.23
C GLY A 158 -16.74 4.58 14.33
N GLU A 159 -15.56 5.12 14.55
CA GLU A 159 -14.32 4.59 14.00
C GLU A 159 -13.86 3.35 14.79
N ALA A 160 -13.38 2.35 14.05
CA ALA A 160 -12.72 1.18 14.60
C ALA A 160 -11.40 0.92 13.87
N VAL A 161 -10.32 0.79 14.63
CA VAL A 161 -9.04 0.29 14.16
C VAL A 161 -8.95 -1.20 14.49
N LEU A 162 -8.90 -2.02 13.45
CA LEU A 162 -8.66 -3.44 13.55
C LEU A 162 -7.20 -3.77 13.25
N THR A 163 -6.66 -4.76 13.94
CA THR A 163 -5.33 -5.31 13.67
C THR A 163 -5.47 -6.78 13.35
N VAL A 164 -5.09 -7.16 12.13
CA VAL A 164 -4.88 -8.56 11.75
C VAL A 164 -3.42 -8.88 12.05
N GLN A 165 -3.18 -9.74 13.03
CA GLN A 165 -1.84 -10.16 13.42
C GLN A 165 -1.52 -11.50 12.76
N LEU A 166 -0.51 -11.52 11.90
CA LEU A 166 -0.02 -12.72 11.24
C LEU A 166 1.43 -12.94 11.65
N ASN A 167 1.67 -14.05 12.35
CA ASN A 167 3.01 -14.46 12.75
C ASN A 167 3.49 -15.52 11.79
N LEU A 168 4.65 -15.31 11.17
CA LEU A 168 5.27 -16.22 10.22
C LEU A 168 6.64 -16.68 10.72
N THR A 169 6.95 -17.97 10.58
CA THR A 169 8.28 -18.52 10.87
C THR A 169 9.08 -18.62 9.57
N ILE A 170 9.71 -17.52 9.15
CA ILE A 170 10.28 -17.36 7.80
C ILE A 170 11.68 -18.00 7.68
N GLN A 171 12.50 -17.91 8.72
CA GLN A 171 13.81 -18.57 8.81
C GLN A 171 13.79 -19.54 10.00
N ALA A 172 14.82 -20.37 10.15
CA ALA A 172 14.91 -21.50 11.11
C ALA A 172 14.88 -21.12 12.62
N SER A 173 14.32 -19.96 12.97
CA SER A 173 13.93 -19.51 14.32
C SER A 173 13.37 -18.08 14.34
N SER A 174 13.45 -17.30 13.26
CA SER A 174 12.99 -15.91 13.26
C SER A 174 11.47 -15.83 13.01
N VAL A 175 10.71 -15.49 14.06
CA VAL A 175 9.28 -15.18 13.94
C VAL A 175 9.11 -13.73 13.49
N SER A 176 8.52 -13.51 12.32
CA SER A 176 8.11 -12.19 11.84
C SER A 176 6.65 -11.94 12.21
N VAL A 177 6.40 -10.91 13.01
CA VAL A 177 5.05 -10.49 13.40
C VAL A 177 4.60 -9.37 12.46
N LEU A 178 3.61 -9.66 11.63
CA LEU A 178 3.00 -8.72 10.70
C LEU A 178 1.68 -8.23 11.30
N ASN A 179 1.57 -6.93 11.53
CA ASN A 179 0.35 -6.31 12.05
C ASN A 179 -0.31 -5.48 10.95
N PHE A 180 -1.31 -6.04 10.27
CA PHE A 180 -2.08 -5.31 9.28
C PHE A 180 -3.13 -4.46 10.00
N LYS A 181 -2.80 -3.19 10.22
CA LYS A 181 -3.71 -2.23 10.84
C LYS A 181 -4.63 -1.63 9.78
N ARG A 182 -5.93 -1.63 10.04
CA ARG A 182 -6.94 -1.02 9.16
C ARG A 182 -7.90 -0.17 9.97
N ARG A 183 -8.29 0.96 9.41
CA ARG A 183 -9.22 1.91 10.04
C ARG A 183 -10.52 1.91 9.24
N LYS A 184 -11.64 1.58 9.87
CA LYS A 184 -12.96 1.53 9.24
C LYS A 184 -13.93 2.39 10.02
N TYR A 185 -14.72 3.20 9.32
CA TYR A 185 -15.83 3.91 9.93
C TYR A 185 -17.10 3.08 9.79
N CYS A 186 -17.74 2.81 10.92
CA CYS A 186 -18.95 2.04 11.04
C CYS A 186 -20.15 2.92 11.39
N PHE A 187 -21.31 2.56 10.86
CA PHE A 187 -22.56 3.28 11.06
C PHE A 187 -23.59 2.38 11.74
N LYS A 188 -24.41 2.98 12.60
CA LYS A 188 -25.56 2.31 13.19
C LYS A 188 -26.61 2.07 12.11
N ARG A 189 -27.21 0.87 12.09
CA ARG A 189 -28.33 0.58 11.19
C ARG A 189 -29.52 1.43 11.60
N ARG A 190 -30.07 2.22 10.67
CA ARG A 190 -31.37 2.87 10.88
C ARG A 190 -32.47 1.79 10.75
N GLN A 191 -33.48 1.85 11.63
CA GLN A 191 -34.57 0.85 11.66
C GLN A 191 -35.43 0.81 10.38
N THR A 192 -35.21 1.72 9.43
CA THR A 192 -36.02 1.91 8.22
C THR A 192 -35.68 0.99 7.04
N ASP A 193 -34.60 0.19 7.10
CA ASP A 193 -34.23 -0.70 5.98
C ASP A 193 -35.07 -1.98 5.88
N THR A 194 -35.99 -2.22 6.82
CA THR A 194 -36.90 -3.39 6.81
C THR A 194 -38.31 -3.05 6.31
N SER A 195 -38.68 -1.78 6.14
CA SER A 195 -40.06 -1.39 5.77
C SER A 195 -40.29 -1.17 4.27
N VAL A 196 -39.27 -1.12 3.42
CA VAL A 196 -39.45 -0.85 1.96
C VAL A 196 -39.84 -2.10 1.16
N ARG A 197 -40.28 -3.19 1.80
CA ARG A 197 -40.74 -4.41 1.09
C ARG A 197 -42.21 -4.76 1.27
N TYR A 198 -42.99 -3.94 1.99
CA TYR A 198 -44.39 -4.25 2.29
C TYR A 198 -45.43 -3.21 1.83
N ASP A 199 -45.03 -2.17 1.09
CA ASP A 199 -45.96 -1.12 0.63
C ASP A 199 -45.93 -0.90 -0.89
N ASP A 200 -45.87 -1.98 -1.69
CA ASP A 200 -46.02 -1.88 -3.16
C ASP A 200 -46.96 -2.94 -3.77
N LYS A 201 -47.82 -3.55 -2.93
CA LYS A 201 -48.91 -4.42 -3.39
C LYS A 201 -50.19 -4.16 -2.61
N MET A 202 -50.83 -3.00 -2.84
CA MET A 202 -52.30 -2.83 -2.77
C MET A 202 -52.64 -1.41 -3.26
N ALA A 203 -52.59 -1.19 -4.56
CA ALA A 203 -53.45 -0.22 -5.22
C ALA A 203 -54.11 -0.96 -6.38
N GLY A 204 -55.35 -1.40 -6.15
CA GLY A 204 -56.18 -1.97 -7.19
C GLY A 204 -56.45 -0.94 -8.28
N GLN A 205 -56.46 -1.39 -9.52
CA GLN A 205 -57.07 -0.68 -10.62
C GLN A 205 -58.35 -1.44 -10.98
N ASP A 206 -59.45 -1.03 -10.34
CA ASP A 206 -60.79 -1.19 -10.91
C ASP A 206 -60.87 -0.23 -12.10
N LYS A 207 -61.03 -0.77 -13.32
CA LYS A 207 -61.77 -0.12 -14.41
C LYS A 207 -62.15 -1.12 -15.49
#